data_AF-A0AAW8F6W6-F1
#
_entry.id   AF-A0AAW8F6W6-F1
#
_cell.length_a   1.000
_cell.length_b   1.000
_cell.length_c   1.000
_cell.angle_alpha   90.00
_cell.angle_beta   90.00
_cell.angle_gamma   90.00
#
_symmetry.space_group_name_H-M   'P 1'
#
loop_
_entity.id
_entity.type
_entity.pdbx_description
1 polymer ?
#
loop_
_entity_poly.entity_id
_entity_poly.type
_entity_poly.pdbx_seq_one_letter_code
_entity_poly.pdbx_strand_id
1 'polypeptide(L)' 'MGDHVHVRLSQGLSVSEEGELVEYSRCRCGATFTKVFDADSGEPE' A
#
# COMPACT_ATOMS: atom_id res chain seq x y z
N MET A 1 18.05 -14.07 9.24
CA MET A 1 17.82 -12.95 10.17
C MET A 1 17.27 -11.82 9.32
N GLY A 2 16.02 -11.43 9.51
CA GLY A 2 15.41 -10.32 8.77
C GLY A 2 15.18 -9.17 9.73
N ASP A 3 15.72 -8.00 9.42
CA ASP A 3 15.42 -6.79 10.17
C ASP A 3 13.96 -6.39 9.93
N HIS A 4 13.19 -6.29 11.00
CA HIS A 4 11.83 -5.81 10.95
C HIS A 4 11.83 -4.28 11.01
N VAL A 5 11.47 -3.63 9.91
CA VAL A 5 11.41 -2.17 9.83
C VAL A 5 9.97 -1.69 9.95
N HIS A 6 9.73 -0.70 10.81
CA HIS A 6 8.43 -0.05 10.93
C HIS A 6 8.42 1.19 10.03
N VAL A 7 7.53 1.23 9.06
CA VAL A 7 7.30 2.41 8.21
C VAL A 7 6.00 3.11 8.58
N ARG A 8 5.99 4.44 8.53
CA ARG A 8 4.77 5.23 8.75
C ARG A 8 4.05 5.42 7.42
N LEU A 9 2.85 4.89 7.30
CA LEU A 9 2.00 5.09 6.14
C LEU A 9 1.17 6.36 6.27
N SER A 10 0.96 7.04 5.14
CA SER A 10 0.04 8.17 5.05
C SER A 10 -1.42 7.69 5.17
N GLN A 11 -2.33 8.61 5.51
CA GLN A 11 -3.76 8.29 5.56
C GLN A 11 -4.24 7.75 4.21
N GLY A 12 -4.96 6.62 4.24
CA GLY A 12 -5.43 5.94 3.04
C GLY A 12 -4.47 4.89 2.48
N LEU A 13 -3.29 4.69 3.08
CA LEU A 13 -2.35 3.63 2.70
C LEU A 13 -2.30 2.50 3.75
N SER A 14 -2.17 1.24 3.29
CA SER A 14 -1.93 0.05 4.11
C SER A 14 -1.00 -0.94 3.40
N VAL A 15 -0.52 -1.95 4.12
CA VAL A 15 0.23 -3.10 3.54
C VAL A 15 -0.64 -4.35 3.62
N SER A 16 -0.71 -5.14 2.55
CA SER A 16 -1.46 -6.42 2.50
C SER A 16 -0.70 -7.54 3.23
N GLU A 17 -1.37 -8.67 3.47
CA GLU A 17 -0.72 -9.87 4.05
C GLU A 17 0.38 -10.42 3.12
N GLU A 18 0.26 -10.17 1.83
CA GLU A 18 1.22 -10.54 0.78
C GLU A 18 2.38 -9.52 0.66
N GLY A 19 2.33 -8.42 1.43
CA GLY A 19 3.38 -7.40 1.47
C GLY A 19 3.21 -6.28 0.44
N GLU A 20 2.08 -6.22 -0.28
CA GLU A 20 1.82 -5.19 -1.28
C GLU A 20 1.40 -3.88 -0.63
N LEU A 21 1.75 -2.75 -1.24
CA LEU A 21 1.24 -1.45 -0.81
C LEU A 21 -0.14 -1.21 -1.42
N VAL A 22 -1.12 -0.91 -0.58
CA VAL A 22 -2.51 -0.71 -0.97
C VAL A 22 -2.94 0.72 -0.66
N GLU A 23 -3.51 1.41 -1.64
CA GLU A 23 -4.09 2.74 -1.52
C GLU A 23 -5.62 2.68 -1.61
N TYR A 24 -6.29 3.32 -0.65
CA TYR A 24 -7.73 3.47 -0.60
C TYR A 24 -8.14 4.91 -0.90
N SER A 25 -8.89 5.09 -1.98
CA SER A 25 -9.49 6.35 -2.36
C SER A 25 -10.99 6.31 -2.15
N ARG A 26 -11.55 7.33 -1.49
CA ARG A 26 -13.00 7.46 -1.27
C ARG A 26 -13.54 8.69 -2.01
N CYS A 27 -14.53 8.48 -2.87
CA CYS A 27 -15.27 9.56 -3.50
C CYS A 27 -16.39 10.04 -2.58
N ARG A 28 -16.74 11.33 -2.68
CA ARG A 28 -17.88 11.90 -1.91
C ARG A 28 -19.23 11.25 -2.25
N CYS A 29 -19.34 10.56 -3.38
CA CYS A 29 -20.53 9.79 -3.75
C CYS A 29 -20.66 8.44 -3.01
N GLY A 30 -19.69 8.07 -2.16
CA GLY A 30 -19.68 6.81 -1.42
C GLY A 30 -18.90 5.68 -2.10
N ALA A 31 -18.46 5.87 -3.35
CA ALA A 31 -17.60 4.91 -4.03
C ALA A 31 -16.23 4.81 -3.34
N THR A 32 -15.74 3.58 -3.18
CA THR A 32 -14.38 3.31 -2.68
C THR A 32 -13.61 2.62 -3.80
N PHE A 33 -12.40 3.11 -4.05
CA PHE A 33 -11.46 2.59 -5.03
C PHE A 33 -10.22 2.10 -4.30
N THR A 34 -9.69 0.97 -4.75
CA THR A 34 -8.47 0.38 -4.21
C THR A 34 -7.46 0.28 -5.34
N LYS A 35 -6.23 0.76 -5.09
CA LYS A 35 -5.10 0.59 -5.98
C LYS A 35 -4.04 -0.23 -5.26
N VAL A 36 -3.58 -1.30 -5.91
CA VAL A 36 -2.53 -2.18 -5.37
C VAL A 36 -1.24 -1.88 -6.14
N PHE A 37 -0.15 -1.69 -5.40
CA PHE A 37 1.19 -1.52 -5.91
C PHE A 37 1.98 -2.78 -5.58
N ASP A 38 2.32 -3.51 -6.62
CA ASP A 38 3.16 -4.69 -6.54
C ASP A 38 4.62 -4.27 -6.30
N ALA A 39 5.24 -4.85 -5.26
CA ALA A 39 6.62 -4.55 -4.88
C ALA A 39 7.66 -5.33 -5.69
N ASP A 40 7.24 -6.37 -6.42
CA ASP A 40 8.08 -7.21 -7.28
C ASP A 40 8.36 -6.55 -8.65
N SER A 41 7.70 -5.42 -8.94
CA SER A 41 7.75 -4.77 -10.25
C SER A 41 9.04 -3.99 -10.56
N GLY A 42 10.13 -4.18 -9.81
CA GLY A 42 11.48 -3.74 -10.15
C GLY A 42 12.18 -2.90 -9.08
N GLU A 43 13.50 -3.07 -8.95
CA GLU A 43 14.34 -2.27 -8.05
C GLU A 43 14.13 -0.77 -8.29
N PRO A 44 14.04 0.04 -7.22
CA PRO A 44 13.99 1.49 -7.36
C PRO A 44 15.32 2.01 -7.94
N GLU A 45 15.26 2.82 -9.00
CA GLU A 45 16.42 3.52 -9.58
C GLU A 45 16.99 4.60 -8.64
#